data_AF-A0A3C0G9T6-F1
#
_entry.id   AF-A0A3C0G9T6-F1
#
_cell.length_a   1.000
_cell.length_b   1.000
_cell.length_c   1.000
_cell.angle_alpha   90.00
_cell.angle_beta   90.00
_cell.angle_gamma   90.00
#
_symmetry.space_group_name_H-M   'P 1'
#
loop_
_entity.id
_entity.type
_entity.pdbx_description
1 polymer ?
#
loop_
_entity_poly.entity_id
_entity_poly.type
_entity_poly.pdbx_seq_one_letter_code
_entity_poly.pdbx_strand_id
1 'polypeptide(L)'
;PCLSDSWVEDMKALSQKGFESITLSDYSKFPNDGKVVRVDSNSKFESLGYTSHHPRGAFALKTRQAGVVTELLDVEWQVGKSGAVSPVAILSPCIIGDAIVSRATLHNIGYIEALDLKIGCD
;
A
#
# COMPACT_ATOMS: atom_id res chain seq x y z
N PRO A 1 -4.47 5.22 -26.77
CA PRO A 1 -5.61 5.52 -27.66
C PRO A 1 -6.89 4.90 -27.10
N CYS A 2 -7.88 5.74 -26.76
CA CYS A 2 -9.25 5.31 -26.54
C CYS A 2 -9.80 4.73 -27.85
N LEU A 3 -10.48 3.58 -27.78
CA LEU A 3 -11.11 2.96 -28.97
C LEU A 3 -12.56 3.42 -29.13
N SER A 4 -13.15 3.93 -28.05
CA SER A 4 -14.53 4.40 -27.92
C SER A 4 -14.64 5.49 -26.83
N ASP A 5 -15.86 5.99 -26.62
CA ASP A 5 -16.13 7.05 -25.64
C ASP A 5 -16.03 6.55 -24.18
N SER A 6 -16.20 5.25 -23.95
CA SER A 6 -16.18 4.60 -22.64
C SER A 6 -15.01 3.62 -22.50
N TRP A 7 -14.35 3.65 -21.35
CA TRP A 7 -13.32 2.69 -21.01
C TRP A 7 -13.86 1.25 -20.90
N VAL A 8 -15.09 1.06 -20.40
CA VAL A 8 -15.73 -0.26 -20.35
C VAL A 8 -15.98 -0.82 -21.76
N GLU A 9 -16.36 0.02 -22.72
CA GLU A 9 -16.52 -0.40 -24.11
C GLU A 9 -15.18 -0.80 -24.74
N ASP A 10 -14.11 -0.05 -24.45
CA ASP A 10 -12.75 -0.41 -24.84
C ASP A 10 -12.34 -1.78 -24.30
N MET A 11 -12.61 -2.06 -23.02
CA MET A 11 -12.30 -3.35 -22.39
C MET A 11 -13.09 -4.50 -23.02
N LYS A 12 -14.37 -4.29 -23.33
CA LYS A 12 -15.20 -5.28 -24.05
C LYS A 12 -14.67 -5.56 -25.45
N ALA A 13 -14.28 -4.52 -26.20
CA ALA A 13 -13.74 -4.64 -27.54
C ALA A 13 -12.41 -5.43 -27.54
N LEU A 14 -11.56 -5.21 -26.54
CA LEU A 14 -10.34 -6.00 -26.34
C LEU A 14 -10.66 -7.48 -26.08
N SER A 15 -11.67 -7.78 -25.26
CA SER A 15 -12.07 -9.16 -25.04
C SER A 15 -12.64 -9.85 -26.28
N GLN A 16 -13.38 -9.15 -27.13
CA GLN A 16 -13.81 -9.69 -28.42
C GLN A 16 -12.63 -10.03 -29.34
N LYS A 17 -11.49 -9.35 -29.17
CA LYS A 17 -10.24 -9.63 -29.90
C LYS A 17 -9.41 -10.74 -29.26
N GLY A 18 -9.94 -11.43 -28.24
CA GLY A 18 -9.28 -12.54 -27.56
C GLY A 18 -8.39 -12.15 -26.39
N PHE A 19 -8.39 -10.89 -25.94
CA PHE A 19 -7.66 -10.48 -24.75
C PHE A 19 -8.47 -10.70 -23.46
N GLU A 20 -7.81 -11.18 -22.41
CA GLU A 20 -8.41 -11.20 -21.08
C GLU A 20 -8.49 -9.78 -20.53
N SER A 21 -9.71 -9.24 -20.42
CA SER A 21 -9.94 -7.90 -19.87
C SER A 21 -10.41 -7.98 -18.42
N ILE A 22 -10.06 -6.96 -17.64
CA ILE A 22 -10.43 -6.86 -16.23
C ILE A 22 -11.96 -6.84 -15.99
N THR A 23 -12.76 -6.51 -17.01
CA THR A 23 -14.23 -6.47 -16.90
C THR A 23 -14.92 -7.82 -17.09
N LEU A 24 -14.27 -8.76 -17.80
CA LEU A 24 -14.88 -10.03 -18.20
C LEU A 24 -14.13 -11.25 -17.65
N SER A 25 -12.86 -11.08 -17.25
CA SER A 25 -12.05 -12.11 -16.65
C SER A 25 -12.18 -12.15 -15.13
N ASP A 26 -12.11 -13.35 -14.57
CA ASP A 26 -11.99 -13.57 -13.13
C ASP A 26 -10.57 -13.23 -12.67
N TYR A 27 -10.37 -12.00 -12.21
CA TYR A 27 -9.08 -11.51 -11.74
C TYR A 27 -8.74 -11.98 -10.32
N SER A 28 -9.64 -12.67 -9.62
CA SER A 28 -9.37 -13.21 -8.26
C SER A 28 -8.28 -14.28 -8.26
N LYS A 29 -8.00 -14.88 -9.42
CA LYS A 29 -6.93 -15.85 -9.64
C LYS A 29 -5.53 -15.23 -9.59
N PHE A 30 -5.43 -13.91 -9.59
CA PHE A 30 -4.15 -13.19 -9.56
C PHE A 30 -3.98 -12.45 -8.23
N PRO A 31 -2.75 -12.39 -7.69
CA PRO A 31 -2.45 -11.53 -6.56
C PRO A 31 -2.83 -10.07 -6.88
N ASN A 32 -3.64 -9.47 -6.02
CA ASN A 32 -4.06 -8.08 -6.15
C ASN A 32 -4.00 -7.41 -4.77
N ASP A 33 -3.67 -6.12 -4.75
CA ASP A 33 -3.43 -5.34 -3.51
C ASP A 33 -4.55 -4.33 -3.22
N GLY A 34 -5.66 -4.40 -3.98
CA GLY A 34 -6.80 -3.51 -3.81
C GLY A 34 -7.65 -3.37 -5.06
N LYS A 35 -8.51 -2.34 -5.06
CA LYS A 35 -9.41 -1.99 -6.17
C LYS A 35 -8.98 -0.67 -6.78
N VAL A 36 -9.16 -0.50 -8.08
CA VAL A 36 -8.98 0.79 -8.75
C VAL A 36 -10.33 1.30 -9.21
N VAL A 37 -10.64 2.55 -8.85
CA VAL A 37 -11.82 3.27 -9.34
C VAL A 37 -11.37 4.26 -10.38
N ARG A 38 -12.01 4.26 -11.55
CA ARG A 38 -11.67 5.12 -12.68
C ARG A 38 -12.93 5.75 -13.27
N VAL A 39 -12.81 6.98 -13.78
CA VAL A 39 -13.85 7.60 -14.60
C VAL A 39 -13.99 6.86 -15.92
N ASP A 40 -15.20 6.37 -16.19
CA ASP A 40 -15.49 5.54 -17.37
C ASP A 40 -15.38 6.31 -18.69
N SER A 41 -15.90 7.53 -18.75
CA SER A 41 -15.78 8.38 -19.95
C SER A 41 -14.32 8.73 -20.21
N ASN A 42 -13.79 8.32 -21.36
CA ASN A 42 -12.42 8.56 -21.77
C ASN A 42 -12.14 10.07 -21.94
N SER A 43 -13.07 10.81 -22.55
CA SER A 43 -12.95 12.27 -22.71
C SER A 43 -12.92 12.99 -21.37
N LYS A 44 -13.78 12.59 -20.43
CA LYS A 44 -13.77 13.14 -19.07
C LYS A 44 -12.49 12.78 -18.33
N PHE A 45 -12.03 11.53 -18.45
CA PHE A 45 -10.77 11.08 -17.84
C PHE A 45 -9.57 11.91 -18.32
N GLU A 46 -9.46 12.17 -19.63
CA GLU A 46 -8.40 13.00 -20.20
C GLU A 46 -8.51 14.46 -19.74
N SER A 47 -9.72 15.02 -19.69
CA SER A 47 -9.92 16.41 -19.24
C SER A 47 -9.49 16.66 -17.79
N LEU A 48 -9.50 15.63 -16.94
CA LEU A 48 -9.06 15.74 -15.56
C LEU A 48 -7.53 15.86 -15.42
N GLY A 49 -6.77 15.45 -16.44
CA GLY A 49 -5.33 15.57 -16.48
C GLY A 49 -4.57 14.68 -15.48
N TYR A 50 -3.33 15.04 -15.21
CA TYR A 50 -2.36 14.24 -14.46
C TYR A 50 -1.63 15.09 -13.41
N THR A 51 -1.11 14.45 -12.37
CA THR A 51 -0.04 14.99 -11.51
C THR A 51 1.32 14.66 -12.14
N SER A 52 2.42 14.98 -11.46
CA SER A 52 3.76 14.56 -11.91
C SER A 52 3.93 13.04 -12.03
N HIS A 53 3.09 12.24 -11.37
CA HIS A 53 3.22 10.78 -11.31
C HIS A 53 1.94 9.99 -11.61
N HIS A 54 0.74 10.58 -11.47
CA HIS A 54 -0.53 9.81 -11.48
C HIS A 54 -1.68 10.53 -12.21
N PRO A 55 -2.60 9.80 -12.87
CA PRO A 55 -3.82 10.39 -13.44
C PRO A 55 -4.76 10.89 -12.34
N ARG A 56 -5.46 12.00 -12.59
CA ARG A 56 -6.49 12.54 -11.67
C ARG A 56 -7.85 11.84 -11.82
N GLY A 57 -8.07 11.13 -12.92
CA GLY A 57 -9.31 10.40 -13.21
C GLY A 57 -9.36 8.97 -12.66
N ALA A 58 -8.36 8.51 -11.90
CA ALA A 58 -8.36 7.19 -11.27
C ALA A 58 -7.71 7.21 -9.89
N PHE A 59 -8.22 6.35 -9.00
CA PHE A 59 -7.75 6.20 -7.63
C PHE A 59 -7.63 4.73 -7.27
N ALA A 60 -6.50 4.35 -6.68
CA ALA A 60 -6.30 3.03 -6.11
C ALA A 60 -6.75 3.01 -4.65
N LEU A 61 -7.81 2.24 -4.38
CA LEU A 61 -8.30 1.94 -3.04
C LEU A 61 -7.59 0.69 -2.52
N LYS A 62 -6.58 0.90 -1.70
CA LYS A 62 -5.85 -0.18 -1.01
C LYS A 62 -6.39 -0.34 0.41
N THR A 63 -6.83 -1.54 0.75
CA THR A 63 -7.13 -1.90 2.14
C THR A 63 -5.82 -2.05 2.88
N ARG A 64 -5.52 -1.12 3.78
CA ARG A 64 -4.43 -1.31 4.74
C ARG A 64 -4.88 -2.40 5.71
N GLN A 65 -4.04 -3.42 5.89
CA GLN A 65 -4.24 -4.36 6.99
C GLN A 65 -4.18 -3.57 8.30
N ALA A 66 -5.03 -3.94 9.26
CA ALA A 66 -4.94 -3.41 10.60
C ALA A 66 -3.54 -3.71 11.15
N GLY A 67 -2.94 -2.74 11.85
CA GLY A 67 -1.73 -3.01 12.61
C GLY A 67 -2.00 -4.08 13.67
N VAL A 68 -0.96 -4.83 14.03
CA VAL A 68 -1.03 -5.77 15.13
C VAL A 68 -0.48 -5.08 16.36
N VAL A 69 -1.24 -5.13 17.45
CA VAL A 69 -0.82 -4.66 18.78
C VAL A 69 0.06 -5.73 19.40
N THR A 70 1.23 -5.35 19.90
CA THR A 70 2.17 -6.28 20.53
C THR A 70 3.03 -5.54 21.55
N GLU A 71 3.43 -6.26 22.60
CA GLU A 71 4.19 -5.70 23.70
C GLU A 71 5.60 -5.29 23.27
N LEU A 72 6.00 -4.07 23.66
CA LEU A 72 7.37 -3.57 23.57
C LEU A 72 8.22 -4.13 24.72
N LEU A 73 9.04 -5.15 24.44
CA LEU A 73 9.84 -5.85 25.45
C LEU A 73 11.12 -5.09 25.82
N ASP A 74 11.79 -4.49 24.85
CA ASP A 74 13.05 -3.75 25.07
C ASP A 74 13.38 -2.84 23.88
N VAL A 75 14.41 -1.99 24.02
CA VAL A 75 14.96 -1.16 22.94
C VAL A 75 16.47 -1.32 22.85
N GLU A 76 16.93 -1.86 21.73
CA GLU A 76 18.35 -1.94 21.39
C GLU A 76 18.80 -0.70 20.59
N TRP A 77 19.96 -0.14 20.94
CA TRP A 77 20.53 1.03 20.25
C TRP A 77 21.64 0.59 19.29
N GLN A 78 21.42 0.83 17.99
CA GLN A 78 22.37 0.48 16.94
C GLN A 78 23.14 1.70 16.46
N VAL A 79 24.46 1.59 16.36
CA VAL A 79 25.33 2.65 15.82
C VAL A 79 25.62 2.36 14.35
N GLY A 80 25.14 3.24 13.47
CA GLY A 80 25.41 3.18 12.04
C GLY A 80 26.83 3.60 11.67
N LYS A 81 27.25 3.30 10.44
CA LYS A 81 28.59 3.65 9.92
C LYS A 81 28.91 5.15 9.96
N SER A 82 27.89 6.00 9.94
CA SER A 82 28.00 7.46 10.04
C SER A 82 28.04 7.98 11.48
N GLY A 83 27.97 7.11 12.50
CA GLY A 83 27.82 7.48 13.91
C GLY A 83 26.39 7.77 14.34
N ALA A 84 25.41 7.68 13.44
CA ALA A 84 24.00 7.83 13.79
C ALA A 84 23.55 6.68 14.71
N VAL A 85 22.91 7.02 15.83
CA VAL A 85 22.38 6.04 16.78
C VAL A 85 20.88 5.86 16.52
N SER A 86 20.48 4.65 16.14
CA SER A 86 19.11 4.31 15.78
C SER A 86 18.50 3.35 16.81
N PRO A 87 17.34 3.69 17.41
CA PRO A 87 16.62 2.80 18.30
C PRO A 87 15.87 1.70 17.53
N VAL A 88 15.98 0.47 18.01
CA VAL A 88 15.29 -0.72 17.48
C VAL A 88 14.49 -1.35 18.61
N ALA A 89 13.17 -1.40 18.45
CA ALA A 89 12.26 -2.08 19.36
C ALA A 89 12.43 -3.60 19.26
N ILE A 90 12.49 -4.25 20.41
CA ILE A 90 12.34 -5.69 20.59
C ILE A 90 10.89 -5.92 21.01
N LEU A 91 10.16 -6.68 20.22
CA LEU A 91 8.73 -6.87 20.37
C LEU A 91 8.43 -8.32 20.74
N SER A 92 7.34 -8.54 21.46
CA SER A 92 6.77 -9.88 21.58
C SER A 92 6.43 -10.37 20.16
N PRO A 93 6.84 -11.59 19.74
CA PRO A 93 6.65 -12.05 18.37
C PRO A 93 5.19 -11.99 17.94
N CYS A 94 4.93 -11.21 16.88
CA CYS A 94 3.60 -11.03 16.31
C CYS A 94 3.59 -11.40 14.82
N ILE A 95 2.43 -11.79 14.30
CA ILE A 95 2.28 -12.19 12.90
C ILE A 95 1.78 -10.98 12.11
N ILE A 96 2.55 -10.51 11.12
CA ILE A 96 2.16 -9.46 10.19
C ILE A 96 2.15 -10.05 8.78
N GLY A 97 0.94 -10.19 8.21
CA GLY A 97 0.76 -10.96 6.97
C GLY A 97 1.17 -12.41 7.18
N ASP A 98 2.14 -12.89 6.40
CA ASP A 98 2.67 -14.26 6.48
C ASP A 98 4.02 -14.34 7.22
N ALA A 99 4.45 -13.25 7.86
CA ALA A 99 5.75 -13.17 8.53
C ALA A 99 5.61 -13.01 10.05
N ILE A 100 6.50 -13.66 10.80
CA ILE A 100 6.67 -13.43 12.24
C ILE A 100 7.65 -12.27 12.42
N VAL A 101 7.21 -11.21 13.07
CA VAL A 101 7.98 -10.00 13.34
C VAL A 101 8.22 -9.88 14.84
N SER A 102 9.48 -9.73 15.23
CA SER A 102 9.91 -9.52 16.62
C SER A 102 10.77 -8.26 16.80
N ARG A 103 11.02 -7.50 15.72
CA ARG A 103 11.85 -6.29 15.74
C ARG A 103 11.24 -5.21 14.85
N ALA A 104 11.26 -3.97 15.32
CA ALA A 104 10.78 -2.81 14.57
C ALA A 104 11.68 -1.59 14.78
N THR A 105 11.72 -0.68 13.82
CA THR A 105 12.46 0.59 13.99
C THR A 105 11.61 1.60 14.75
N LEU A 106 12.22 2.30 15.70
CA LEU A 106 11.60 3.44 16.39
C LEU A 106 12.00 4.78 15.78
N HIS A 107 12.69 4.77 14.63
CA HIS A 107 13.19 5.93 13.89
C HIS A 107 14.18 6.82 14.65
N ASN A 108 13.78 7.46 15.74
CA ASN A 108 14.59 8.37 16.56
C ASN A 108 13.94 8.59 17.94
N ILE A 109 14.64 9.26 18.85
CA ILE A 109 14.15 9.51 20.21
C ILE A 109 12.88 10.38 20.26
N GLY A 110 12.77 11.37 19.38
CA GLY A 110 11.58 12.23 19.32
C GLY A 110 10.32 11.47 18.92
N TYR A 111 10.46 10.39 18.15
CA TYR A 111 9.36 9.49 17.80
C TYR A 111 8.89 8.67 19.00
N ILE A 112 9.82 8.20 19.84
CA ILE A 112 9.53 7.48 21.09
C ILE A 112 8.78 8.40 22.06
N GLU A 113 9.25 9.63 22.24
CA GLU A 113 8.63 10.63 23.10
C GLU A 113 7.24 11.04 22.60
N ALA A 114 7.08 11.28 21.30
CA ALA A 114 5.81 11.69 20.71
C ALA A 114 4.71 10.62 20.85
N LEU A 115 5.10 9.35 20.88
CA LEU A 115 4.20 8.21 21.05
C LEU A 115 4.07 7.75 22.51
N ASP A 116 4.75 8.40 23.47
CA ASP A 116 4.84 8.00 24.88
C ASP A 116 5.18 6.51 25.09
N LEU A 117 6.07 5.98 24.24
CA LEU A 117 6.43 4.56 24.30
C LEU A 117 7.25 4.26 25.55
N LYS A 118 6.86 3.18 26.24
CA LYS A 118 7.52 2.69 27.45
C LYS A 118 7.72 1.20 27.32
N ILE A 119 8.82 0.70 27.86
CA ILE A 119 9.02 -0.75 27.93
C ILE A 119 7.85 -1.36 28.72
N GLY A 120 7.22 -2.39 28.16
CA GLY A 120 6.01 -3.04 28.66
C GLY A 120 4.68 -2.41 28.21
N CYS A 121 4.68 -1.47 27.25
CA CYS A 121 3.44 -1.00 26.62
C CYS A 121 3.03 -1.88 25.43
N ASP A 122 1.73 -1.86 25.10
CA ASP A 122 1.11 -2.56 23.96
C ASP A 122 0.84 -1.63 22.76
#